data_AF-A0A6B2CIY4-F1
#
_entry.id   AF-A0A6B2CIY4-F1
#
_cell.length_a   1.000
_cell.length_b   1.000
_cell.length_c   1.000
_cell.angle_alpha   90.00
_cell.angle_beta   90.00
_cell.angle_gamma   90.00
#
_symmetry.space_group_name_H-M   'P 1'
#
loop_
_entity.id
_entity.type
_entity.pdbx_description
1 polymer ?
#
loop_
_entity_poly.entity_id
_entity_poly.type
_entity_poly.pdbx_seq_one_letter_code
_entity_poly.pdbx_strand_id
1 'polypeptide(L)'
;MDLVAEELNGVGARSVVVDEDDYSYTIVADVKGSLGRLVLKVSADSSAIPRSRIIDLLIMHRVFNAKPILVGESRRNEELQDGVLYEQSGIPQLTPKTLGDLLRGKPIMMKNEGGVTKVKIKGWLLRELRLRHGLSLGDIAELLSVSRKSVYEYERGSIDVSVEKAQLLIELFGENIVEGWGLEVKDPDQRIRERRVEINHVLNLKVKESYLLAHTHGKYAAITSNGSVLLGDEHSREAEEVSNILGAQYLRIH
;
A
#
# COMPACT_ATOMS: atom_id res chain seq x y z
N MET A 1 -4.26 -2.20 -17.57
CA MET A 1 -4.03 -3.52 -16.93
C MET A 1 -2.71 -4.10 -17.42
N ASP A 2 -2.55 -4.23 -18.73
CA ASP A 2 -1.38 -4.83 -19.41
C ASP A 2 -0.04 -4.29 -18.90
N LEU A 3 0.13 -2.96 -18.86
CA LEU A 3 1.35 -2.34 -18.36
C LEU A 3 1.73 -2.81 -16.94
N VAL A 4 0.75 -3.02 -16.05
CA VAL A 4 1.01 -3.49 -14.68
C VAL A 4 1.44 -4.96 -14.69
N ALA A 5 0.81 -5.79 -15.52
CA ALA A 5 1.19 -7.18 -15.68
C ALA A 5 2.60 -7.33 -16.28
N GLU A 6 2.95 -6.50 -17.28
CA GLU A 6 4.29 -6.43 -17.86
C GLU A 6 5.34 -6.06 -16.82
N GLU A 7 5.09 -5.05 -15.99
CA GLU A 7 6.01 -4.64 -14.92
C GLU A 7 6.24 -5.75 -13.88
N LEU A 8 5.19 -6.48 -13.49
CA LEU A 8 5.30 -7.66 -12.60
C LEU A 8 6.10 -8.80 -13.24
N ASN A 9 5.83 -9.10 -14.52
CA ASN A 9 6.57 -10.11 -15.27
C ASN A 9 8.05 -9.74 -15.42
N GLY A 10 8.35 -8.46 -15.67
CA GLY A 10 9.71 -7.94 -15.83
C GLY A 10 10.60 -8.14 -14.60
N VAL A 11 10.01 -8.21 -13.40
CA VAL A 11 10.73 -8.52 -12.15
C VAL A 11 10.63 -9.99 -11.73
N GLY A 12 10.03 -10.84 -12.56
CA GLY A 12 9.86 -12.27 -12.30
C GLY A 12 8.89 -12.57 -11.14
N ALA A 13 7.90 -11.71 -10.91
CA ALA A 13 6.84 -11.98 -9.94
C ALA A 13 5.97 -13.14 -10.41
N ARG A 14 5.47 -13.94 -9.47
CA ARG A 14 4.37 -14.88 -9.77
C ARG A 14 3.07 -14.09 -9.65
N SER A 15 2.25 -14.04 -10.69
CA SER A 15 1.00 -13.28 -10.66
C SER A 15 -0.14 -13.98 -11.39
N VAL A 16 -1.35 -13.72 -10.94
CA VAL A 16 -2.60 -14.09 -11.61
C VAL A 16 -3.32 -12.80 -11.96
N VAL A 17 -3.63 -12.64 -13.25
CA VAL A 17 -4.48 -11.55 -13.75
C VAL A 17 -5.91 -12.04 -13.75
N VAL A 18 -6.80 -11.18 -13.27
CA VAL A 18 -8.23 -11.42 -13.15
C VAL A 18 -8.93 -10.41 -14.04
N ASP A 19 -9.40 -10.90 -15.19
CA ASP A 19 -10.03 -10.10 -16.24
C ASP A 19 -11.55 -10.03 -16.05
N GLU A 20 -11.97 -9.69 -14.83
CA GLU A 20 -13.37 -9.42 -14.51
C GLU A 20 -13.47 -8.16 -13.66
N ASP A 21 -14.11 -7.12 -14.21
CA ASP A 21 -14.22 -5.81 -13.57
C ASP A 21 -15.01 -5.85 -12.26
N ASP A 22 -15.87 -6.86 -12.09
CA ASP A 22 -16.72 -7.01 -10.93
C ASP A 22 -15.93 -7.31 -9.65
N TYR A 23 -14.75 -7.94 -9.76
CA TYR A 23 -13.93 -8.27 -8.61
C TYR A 23 -13.20 -7.07 -7.99
N SER A 24 -12.88 -7.23 -6.71
CA SER A 24 -12.20 -6.23 -5.88
C SER A 24 -10.73 -6.04 -6.23
N TYR A 25 -10.14 -6.99 -6.95
CA TYR A 25 -8.76 -6.96 -7.42
C TYR A 25 -8.70 -7.35 -8.89
N THR A 26 -7.70 -6.82 -9.57
CA THR A 26 -7.37 -7.11 -10.97
C THR A 26 -6.17 -8.04 -11.06
N ILE A 27 -5.22 -7.93 -10.13
CA ILE A 27 -4.01 -8.76 -10.14
C ILE A 27 -3.65 -9.15 -8.72
N VAL A 28 -3.34 -10.42 -8.51
CA VAL A 28 -2.73 -10.90 -7.27
C VAL A 28 -1.32 -11.38 -7.59
N ALA A 29 -0.32 -10.92 -6.83
CA ALA A 29 1.08 -11.22 -7.13
C ALA A 29 1.87 -11.59 -5.87
N ASP A 30 2.89 -12.41 -6.04
CA ASP A 30 3.92 -12.71 -5.04
C ASP A 30 5.26 -12.23 -5.60
N VAL A 31 5.75 -11.14 -5.02
CA VAL A 31 6.99 -10.48 -5.40
C VAL A 31 8.06 -10.83 -4.38
N LYS A 32 9.19 -11.34 -4.86
CA LYS A 32 10.33 -11.70 -3.99
C LYS A 32 10.84 -10.49 -3.21
N GLY A 33 11.43 -10.74 -2.03
CA GLY A 33 12.05 -9.70 -1.21
C GLY A 33 11.05 -9.01 -0.27
N SER A 34 11.21 -7.70 -0.10
CA SER A 34 10.48 -6.93 0.93
C SER A 34 9.03 -6.59 0.56
N LEU A 35 8.66 -6.66 -0.73
CA LEU A 35 7.30 -6.36 -1.18
C LEU A 35 6.33 -7.49 -0.82
N GLY A 36 6.70 -8.74 -1.02
CA GLY A 36 5.92 -9.91 -0.67
C GLY A 36 4.66 -10.04 -1.52
N ARG A 37 3.56 -10.48 -0.90
CA ARG A 37 2.27 -10.67 -1.58
C ARG A 37 1.58 -9.32 -1.78
N LEU A 38 1.05 -9.11 -2.97
CA LEU A 38 0.32 -7.92 -3.39
C LEU A 38 -1.07 -8.30 -3.88
N VAL A 39 -2.06 -7.44 -3.59
CA VAL A 39 -3.38 -7.49 -4.20
C VAL A 39 -3.63 -6.12 -4.83
N LEU A 40 -3.65 -6.08 -6.16
CA LEU A 40 -3.72 -4.86 -6.95
C LEU A 40 -5.13 -4.68 -7.51
N LYS A 41 -5.71 -3.50 -7.37
CA LYS A 41 -6.86 -3.08 -8.18
C LYS A 41 -6.40 -2.03 -9.17
N VAL A 42 -6.46 -2.36 -10.45
CA VAL A 42 -6.12 -1.45 -11.54
C VAL A 42 -7.41 -0.75 -11.99
N SER A 43 -7.41 0.58 -12.04
CA SER A 43 -8.56 1.38 -12.50
C SER A 43 -8.06 2.66 -13.15
N ALA A 44 -8.70 3.11 -14.24
CA ALA A 44 -8.37 4.39 -14.87
C ALA A 44 -8.63 5.58 -13.93
N ASP A 45 -9.75 5.53 -13.20
CA ASP A 45 -10.07 6.43 -12.10
C ASP A 45 -10.27 5.60 -10.82
N SER A 46 -9.39 5.78 -9.84
CA SER A 46 -9.51 5.08 -8.57
C SER A 46 -10.74 5.53 -7.78
N SER A 47 -11.22 6.77 -7.98
CA SER A 47 -12.33 7.33 -7.24
C SER A 47 -13.66 6.60 -7.49
N ALA A 48 -13.75 5.88 -8.60
CA ALA A 48 -14.88 5.04 -8.97
C ALA A 48 -14.94 3.70 -8.20
N ILE A 49 -13.90 3.32 -7.45
CA ILE A 49 -13.84 2.04 -6.75
C ILE A 49 -14.84 2.05 -5.56
N PRO A 50 -15.88 1.19 -5.56
CA PRO A 50 -16.87 1.15 -4.50
C PRO A 50 -16.28 0.77 -3.14
N ARG A 51 -16.89 1.30 -2.07
CA ARG A 51 -16.52 0.97 -0.67
C ARG A 51 -16.48 -0.54 -0.43
N SER A 52 -17.40 -1.31 -1.03
CA SER A 52 -17.45 -2.76 -0.88
C SER A 52 -16.17 -3.45 -1.36
N ARG A 53 -15.59 -2.99 -2.47
CA ARG A 53 -14.33 -3.53 -3.02
C ARG A 53 -13.13 -3.11 -2.18
N ILE A 54 -13.12 -1.88 -1.66
CA ILE A 54 -12.11 -1.42 -0.70
C ILE A 54 -12.11 -2.30 0.56
N ILE A 55 -13.28 -2.63 1.11
CA ILE A 55 -13.37 -3.49 2.30
C ILE A 55 -12.84 -4.89 1.99
N ASP A 56 -13.14 -5.47 0.82
CA ASP A 56 -12.58 -6.77 0.41
C ASP A 56 -11.05 -6.71 0.37
N LEU A 57 -10.45 -5.69 -0.27
CA LEU A 57 -8.99 -5.50 -0.29
C LEU A 57 -8.38 -5.41 1.12
N LEU A 58 -9.05 -4.73 2.06
CA LEU A 58 -8.61 -4.64 3.45
C LEU A 58 -8.74 -5.98 4.20
N ILE A 59 -9.76 -6.78 3.91
CA ILE A 59 -9.89 -8.14 4.44
C ILE A 59 -8.77 -9.02 3.90
N MET A 60 -8.49 -8.93 2.59
CA MET A 60 -7.40 -9.68 1.96
C MET A 60 -6.06 -9.33 2.61
N HIS A 61 -5.85 -8.05 2.91
CA HIS A 61 -4.69 -7.59 3.67
C HIS A 61 -4.59 -8.21 5.06
N ARG A 62 -5.68 -8.13 5.84
CA ARG A 62 -5.74 -8.67 7.20
C ARG A 62 -5.51 -10.18 7.25
N VAL A 63 -6.17 -10.93 6.36
CA VAL A 63 -6.21 -12.39 6.43
C VAL A 63 -5.00 -13.02 5.76
N PHE A 64 -4.55 -12.51 4.61
CA PHE A 64 -3.51 -13.15 3.79
C PHE A 64 -2.14 -12.46 3.89
N ASN A 65 -2.05 -11.39 4.68
CA ASN A 65 -0.86 -10.54 4.76
C ASN A 65 -0.40 -10.05 3.37
N ALA A 66 -1.36 -9.79 2.48
CA ALA A 66 -1.10 -9.28 1.15
C ALA A 66 -1.30 -7.77 1.12
N LYS A 67 -0.34 -7.02 0.59
CA LYS A 67 -0.42 -5.55 0.57
C LYS A 67 -1.41 -5.10 -0.51
N PRO A 68 -2.50 -4.41 -0.15
CA PRO A 68 -3.42 -3.86 -1.11
C PRO A 68 -2.80 -2.59 -1.72
N ILE A 69 -2.86 -2.45 -3.04
CA ILE A 69 -2.41 -1.25 -3.75
C ILE A 69 -3.43 -0.92 -4.83
N LEU A 70 -3.85 0.35 -4.88
CA LEU A 70 -4.62 0.86 -6.01
C LEU A 70 -3.66 1.37 -7.08
N VAL A 71 -3.89 0.99 -8.32
CA VAL A 71 -3.04 1.40 -9.45
C VAL A 71 -3.90 2.12 -10.48
N GLY A 72 -3.54 3.33 -10.83
CA GLY A 72 -4.29 4.14 -11.79
C GLY A 72 -3.55 5.39 -12.22
N GLU A 73 -4.03 6.02 -13.27
CA GLU A 73 -3.41 7.24 -13.83
C GLU A 73 -4.09 8.51 -13.31
N SER A 74 -5.35 8.42 -12.89
CA SER A 74 -6.11 9.57 -12.44
C SER A 74 -6.94 9.28 -11.19
N ARG A 75 -7.35 10.37 -10.52
CA ARG A 75 -8.31 10.36 -9.41
C ARG A 75 -9.19 11.59 -9.53
N ARG A 76 -10.53 11.39 -9.61
CA ARG A 76 -11.49 12.51 -9.74
C ARG A 76 -11.15 13.46 -10.89
N ASN A 77 -10.74 12.91 -12.03
CA ASN A 77 -10.27 13.64 -13.22
C ASN A 77 -8.97 14.47 -13.04
N GLU A 78 -8.21 14.25 -11.97
CA GLU A 78 -6.86 14.80 -11.83
C GLU A 78 -5.83 13.71 -12.09
N GLU A 79 -4.83 14.00 -12.93
CA GLU A 79 -3.72 13.08 -13.19
C GLU A 79 -2.84 12.92 -11.95
N LEU A 80 -2.46 11.67 -11.68
CA LEU A 80 -1.51 11.34 -10.63
C LEU A 80 -0.09 11.52 -11.14
N GLN A 81 0.76 12.10 -10.31
CA GLN A 81 2.15 12.30 -10.64
C GLN A 81 2.97 11.04 -10.38
N ASP A 82 3.84 10.69 -11.33
CA ASP A 82 4.81 9.62 -11.14
C ASP A 82 5.79 9.91 -9.99
N GLY A 83 6.17 8.86 -9.27
CA GLY A 83 7.07 8.93 -8.12
C GLY A 83 6.40 9.44 -6.84
N VAL A 84 5.09 9.69 -6.86
CA VAL A 84 4.32 10.17 -5.71
C VAL A 84 3.39 9.08 -5.18
N LEU A 85 3.48 8.82 -3.87
CA LEU A 85 2.54 7.98 -3.13
C LEU A 85 1.27 8.76 -2.83
N TYR A 86 0.12 8.22 -3.24
CA TYR A 86 -1.19 8.71 -2.84
C TYR A 86 -1.85 7.75 -1.86
N GLU A 87 -2.92 8.21 -1.23
CA GLU A 87 -3.78 7.37 -0.40
C GLU A 87 -5.24 7.58 -0.80
N GLN A 88 -5.94 6.47 -0.95
CA GLN A 88 -7.37 6.46 -1.07
C GLN A 88 -7.99 5.45 -0.11
N SER A 89 -8.85 5.95 0.76
CA SER A 89 -9.56 5.11 1.72
C SER A 89 -8.60 4.23 2.53
N GLY A 90 -7.48 4.78 3.00
CA GLY A 90 -6.48 4.04 3.77
C GLY A 90 -5.64 3.03 2.98
N ILE A 91 -5.83 2.91 1.65
CA ILE A 91 -5.01 2.04 0.79
C ILE A 91 -4.01 2.90 0.00
N PRO A 92 -2.72 2.49 -0.06
CA PRO A 92 -1.72 3.09 -0.95
C PRO A 92 -2.18 3.12 -2.41
N GLN A 93 -1.95 4.23 -3.08
CA GLN A 93 -2.27 4.42 -4.49
C GLN A 93 -1.04 4.91 -5.25
N LEU A 94 -0.78 4.28 -6.40
CA LEU A 94 0.39 4.54 -7.24
C LEU A 94 0.00 4.64 -8.72
N THR A 95 0.81 5.34 -9.51
CA THR A 95 0.76 5.20 -10.97
C THR A 95 1.38 3.87 -11.41
N PRO A 96 1.04 3.34 -12.60
CA PRO A 96 1.71 2.17 -13.16
C PRO A 96 3.24 2.30 -13.17
N LYS A 97 3.75 3.46 -13.60
CA LYS A 97 5.19 3.75 -13.62
C LYS A 97 5.81 3.77 -12.23
N THR A 98 5.13 4.37 -11.24
CA THR A 98 5.60 4.36 -9.84
C THR A 98 5.64 2.94 -9.27
N LEU A 99 4.65 2.11 -9.58
CA LEU A 99 4.66 0.70 -9.20
C LEU A 99 5.82 -0.06 -9.85
N GLY A 100 6.07 0.13 -11.15
CA GLY A 100 7.19 -0.50 -11.85
C GLY A 100 8.56 -0.11 -11.25
N ASP A 101 8.74 1.17 -10.93
CA ASP A 101 9.93 1.66 -10.24
C ASP A 101 10.09 1.03 -8.84
N LEU A 102 8.99 0.93 -8.08
CA LEU A 102 8.98 0.27 -6.77
C LEU A 102 9.34 -1.22 -6.88
N LEU A 103 8.79 -1.93 -7.86
CA LEU A 103 9.08 -3.34 -8.12
C LEU A 103 10.56 -3.57 -8.45
N ARG A 104 11.20 -2.60 -9.12
CA ARG A 104 12.66 -2.57 -9.39
C ARG A 104 13.51 -2.12 -8.19
N GLY A 105 12.90 -1.90 -7.03
CA GLY A 105 13.60 -1.51 -5.80
C GLY A 105 13.90 -0.02 -5.67
N LYS A 106 13.31 0.84 -6.52
CA LYS A 106 13.42 2.29 -6.33
C LYS A 106 12.44 2.75 -5.23
N PRO A 107 12.90 3.45 -4.19
CA PRO A 107 12.02 3.92 -3.12
C PRO A 107 11.11 5.06 -3.59
N ILE A 108 9.92 5.15 -3.00
CA ILE A 108 9.00 6.27 -3.24
C ILE A 108 9.38 7.41 -2.28
N MET A 109 9.88 8.52 -2.81
CA MET A 109 10.39 9.63 -1.98
C MET A 109 9.34 10.69 -1.67
N MET A 110 8.28 10.77 -2.46
CA MET A 110 7.24 11.78 -2.35
C MET A 110 5.90 11.16 -1.98
N LYS A 111 5.11 11.87 -1.19
CA LYS A 111 3.73 11.49 -0.85
C LYS A 111 2.81 12.70 -0.93
N ASN A 112 1.66 12.56 -1.55
CA ASN A 112 0.64 13.61 -1.55
C ASN A 112 -0.30 13.42 -0.36
N GLU A 113 -0.42 14.46 0.47
CA GLU A 113 -1.37 14.51 1.58
C GLU A 113 -2.12 15.83 1.57
N GLY A 114 -3.45 15.76 1.41
CA GLY A 114 -4.29 16.96 1.40
C GLY A 114 -3.97 17.93 0.25
N GLY A 115 -3.52 17.41 -0.90
CA GLY A 115 -3.14 18.21 -2.07
C GLY A 115 -1.70 18.72 -2.04
N VAL A 116 -0.95 18.49 -0.96
CA VAL A 116 0.45 18.92 -0.84
C VAL A 116 1.37 17.72 -0.96
N THR A 117 2.30 17.77 -1.90
CA THR A 117 3.36 16.77 -2.05
C THR A 117 4.48 17.04 -1.04
N LYS A 118 4.78 16.03 -0.22
CA LYS A 118 5.76 16.09 0.86
C LYS A 118 6.85 15.04 0.68
N VAL A 119 8.01 15.31 1.29
CA VAL A 119 9.15 14.39 1.38
C VAL A 119 9.44 14.10 2.84
N LYS A 120 9.63 12.81 3.14
CA LYS A 120 9.95 12.37 4.49
C LYS A 120 11.42 12.61 4.79
N ILE A 121 11.70 13.21 5.95
CA ILE A 121 13.05 13.52 6.41
C ILE A 121 13.39 12.73 7.68
N LYS A 122 14.64 12.31 7.79
CA LYS A 122 15.19 11.69 8.99
C LYS A 122 15.43 12.76 10.05
N GLY A 123 14.42 13.09 10.85
CA GLY A 123 14.48 14.16 11.83
C GLY A 123 15.68 14.09 12.79
N TRP A 124 16.01 12.88 13.26
CA TRP A 124 17.18 12.64 14.11
C TRP A 124 18.50 13.04 13.42
N LEU A 125 18.62 12.75 12.12
CA LEU A 125 19.80 13.06 11.32
C LEU A 125 19.88 14.55 11.02
N LEU A 126 18.72 15.22 10.79
CA LEU A 126 18.66 16.67 10.65
C LEU A 126 19.23 17.38 11.87
N ARG A 127 18.83 16.93 13.07
CA ARG A 127 19.36 17.47 14.33
C ARG A 127 20.87 17.27 14.43
N GLU A 128 21.33 16.07 14.14
CA GLU A 128 22.74 15.73 14.20
C GLU A 128 23.59 16.60 13.26
N LEU A 129 23.21 16.69 11.99
CA LEU A 129 23.94 17.46 10.99
C LEU A 129 23.90 18.96 11.29
N ARG A 130 22.73 19.49 11.68
CA ARG A 130 22.63 20.90 12.10
C ARG A 130 23.61 21.24 13.22
N LEU A 131 23.68 20.41 14.26
CA LEU A 131 24.60 20.62 15.39
C LEU A 131 26.07 20.47 14.99
N ARG A 132 26.40 19.48 14.15
CA ARG A 132 27.77 19.30 13.62
C ARG A 132 28.25 20.50 12.79
N HIS A 133 27.34 21.16 12.08
CA HIS A 133 27.62 22.37 11.31
C HIS A 133 27.58 23.66 12.15
N GLY A 134 27.35 23.58 13.47
CA GLY A 134 27.26 24.74 14.34
C GLY A 134 26.03 25.62 14.11
N LEU A 135 25.00 25.09 13.44
CA LEU A 135 23.81 25.83 13.05
C LEU A 135 22.76 25.84 14.17
N SER A 136 22.14 26.99 14.40
CA SER A 136 21.00 27.17 15.27
C SER A 136 19.71 26.66 14.61
N LEU A 137 18.66 26.42 15.41
CA LEU A 137 17.31 26.18 14.85
C LEU A 137 16.82 27.37 14.01
N GLY A 138 17.29 28.59 14.33
CA GLY A 138 16.98 29.80 13.58
C GLY A 138 17.59 29.78 12.19
N ASP A 139 18.81 29.29 12.05
CA ASP A 139 19.54 29.29 10.77
C ASP A 139 18.86 28.38 9.75
N ILE A 140 18.42 27.19 10.19
CA ILE A 140 17.61 26.29 9.34
C ILE A 140 16.21 26.87 9.10
N ALA A 141 15.62 27.54 10.07
CA ALA A 141 14.30 28.15 9.92
C ALA A 141 14.33 29.27 8.85
N GLU A 142 15.37 30.09 8.85
CA GLU A 142 15.62 31.12 7.85
C GLU A 142 15.84 30.50 6.47
N LEU A 143 16.75 29.52 6.37
CA LEU A 143 17.02 28.78 5.12
C LEU A 143 15.73 28.22 4.48
N LEU A 144 14.88 27.58 5.29
CA LEU A 144 13.67 26.94 4.80
C LEU A 144 12.45 27.87 4.72
N SER A 145 12.60 29.14 5.13
CA SER A 145 11.50 30.10 5.28
C SER A 145 10.34 29.55 6.11
N VAL A 146 10.65 29.01 7.28
CA VAL A 146 9.69 28.44 8.25
C VAL A 146 9.90 29.00 9.65
N SER A 147 9.03 28.63 10.59
CA SER A 147 9.23 28.95 12.00
C SER A 147 10.30 28.05 12.64
N ARG A 148 10.98 28.53 13.69
CA ARG A 148 11.86 27.68 14.52
C ARG A 148 11.12 26.46 15.08
N LYS A 149 9.83 26.62 15.39
CA LYS A 149 8.96 25.52 15.83
C LYS A 149 8.83 24.45 14.76
N SER A 150 8.72 24.81 13.48
CA SER A 150 8.66 23.86 12.37
C SER A 150 9.94 23.03 12.29
N VAL A 151 11.11 23.66 12.40
CA VAL A 151 12.40 22.94 12.44
C VAL A 151 12.48 22.00 13.63
N TYR A 152 12.00 22.43 14.79
CA TYR A 152 11.92 21.57 15.97
C TYR A 152 11.01 20.35 15.75
N GLU A 153 9.87 20.51 15.08
CA GLU A 153 8.99 19.38 14.70
C GLU A 153 9.63 18.47 13.64
N TYR A 154 10.33 19.04 12.65
CA TYR A 154 11.12 18.30 11.66
C TYR A 154 12.14 17.38 12.35
N GLU A 155 12.88 17.89 13.34
CA GLU A 155 13.85 17.08 14.09
C GLU A 155 13.23 15.96 14.91
N ARG A 156 11.95 16.09 15.30
CA ARG A 156 11.19 15.04 15.98
C ARG A 156 10.51 14.06 15.03
N GLY A 157 10.53 14.32 13.73
CA GLY A 157 9.85 13.50 12.72
C GLY A 157 8.32 13.53 12.85
N SER A 158 7.76 14.59 13.45
CA SER A 158 6.31 14.72 13.64
C SER A 158 5.60 15.33 12.43
N ILE A 159 6.35 16.02 11.56
CA ILE A 159 5.85 16.59 10.31
C ILE A 159 6.90 16.43 9.21
N ASP A 160 6.43 16.21 7.99
CA ASP A 160 7.27 16.16 6.79
C ASP A 160 7.42 17.54 6.14
N VAL A 161 8.34 17.65 5.18
CA VAL A 161 8.67 18.90 4.49
C VAL A 161 8.06 18.92 3.09
N SER A 162 7.86 20.12 2.51
CA SER A 162 7.54 20.24 1.09
C SER A 162 8.75 19.86 0.23
N VAL A 163 8.52 19.53 -1.04
CA VAL A 163 9.58 19.14 -1.98
C VAL A 163 10.68 20.21 -2.07
N GLU A 164 10.29 21.48 -2.11
CA GLU A 164 11.23 22.61 -2.22
C GLU A 164 12.14 22.71 -0.99
N LYS A 165 11.57 22.49 0.20
CA LYS A 165 12.33 22.51 1.46
C LYS A 165 13.23 21.29 1.61
N ALA A 166 12.76 20.13 1.13
CA ALA A 166 13.58 18.93 1.08
C ALA A 166 14.82 19.14 0.20
N GLN A 167 14.64 19.78 -0.96
CA GLN A 167 15.74 20.09 -1.88
C GLN A 167 16.81 20.97 -1.21
N LEU A 168 16.41 22.02 -0.49
CA LEU A 168 17.35 22.87 0.27
C LEU A 168 18.12 22.08 1.35
N LEU A 169 17.45 21.16 2.04
CA LEU A 169 18.11 20.28 3.01
C LEU A 169 19.07 19.30 2.33
N ILE A 170 18.71 18.74 1.17
CA ILE A 170 19.58 17.87 0.38
C ILE A 170 20.81 18.63 -0.11
N GLU A 171 20.67 19.88 -0.55
CA GLU A 171 21.80 20.71 -0.97
C GLU A 171 22.76 21.01 0.19
N LEU A 172 22.23 21.23 1.39
CA LEU A 172 23.04 21.52 2.56
C LEU A 172 23.70 20.27 3.19
N PHE A 173 22.98 19.14 3.21
CA PHE A 173 23.32 17.97 4.04
C PHE A 173 23.46 16.66 3.25
N GLY A 174 23.12 16.64 1.97
CA GLY A 174 23.14 15.47 1.10
C GLY A 174 21.86 14.63 1.15
N GLU A 175 21.73 13.71 0.17
CA GLU A 175 20.52 12.88 -0.03
C GLU A 175 20.16 11.98 1.15
N ASN A 176 21.14 11.65 2.00
CA ASN A 176 20.90 10.76 3.15
C ASN A 176 19.91 11.35 4.17
N ILE A 177 19.62 12.66 4.10
CA ILE A 177 18.66 13.33 5.00
C ILE A 177 17.21 12.92 4.76
N VAL A 178 16.88 12.45 3.56
CA VAL A 178 15.53 11.99 3.21
C VAL A 178 15.41 10.47 3.35
N GLU A 179 14.19 9.99 3.50
CA GLU A 179 13.87 8.56 3.50
C GLU A 179 12.63 8.25 2.66
N GLY A 180 12.53 7.02 2.18
CA GLY A 180 11.40 6.57 1.37
C GLY A 180 10.15 6.31 2.20
N TRP A 181 8.99 6.50 1.58
CA TRP A 181 7.69 6.16 2.12
C TRP A 181 7.41 4.66 2.01
N GLY A 182 6.82 4.10 3.06
CA GLY A 182 6.26 2.74 3.05
C GLY A 182 4.86 2.69 2.45
N LEU A 183 4.40 1.48 2.11
CA LEU A 183 3.04 1.19 1.66
C LEU A 183 2.12 0.87 2.85
N GLU A 184 1.99 1.82 3.76
CA GLU A 184 1.19 1.63 4.97
C GLU A 184 -0.31 1.61 4.65
N VAL A 185 -1.02 0.65 5.24
CA VAL A 185 -2.48 0.55 5.17
C VAL A 185 -3.06 1.14 6.46
N LYS A 186 -3.93 2.15 6.33
CA LYS A 186 -4.51 2.83 7.49
C LYS A 186 -5.79 2.15 7.98
N ASP A 187 -5.80 1.81 9.27
CA ASP A 187 -6.91 1.25 10.06
C ASP A 187 -7.89 0.36 9.27
N PRO A 188 -7.46 -0.85 8.88
CA PRO A 188 -8.37 -1.82 8.27
C PRO A 188 -9.46 -2.28 9.26
N ASP A 189 -9.13 -2.35 10.56
CA ASP A 189 -9.91 -3.04 11.58
C ASP A 189 -11.31 -2.46 11.76
N GLN A 190 -11.46 -1.13 11.73
CA GLN A 190 -12.78 -0.53 11.89
C GLN A 190 -13.74 -0.94 10.76
N ARG A 191 -13.25 -1.01 9.53
CA ARG A 191 -14.08 -1.22 8.34
C ARG A 191 -14.39 -2.67 8.09
N ILE A 192 -13.42 -3.56 8.30
CA ILE A 192 -13.62 -4.99 8.05
C ILE A 192 -14.53 -5.65 9.08
N ARG A 193 -14.69 -5.05 10.28
CA ARG A 193 -15.61 -5.54 11.32
C ARG A 193 -17.05 -5.68 10.84
N GLU A 194 -17.49 -4.80 9.93
CA GLU A 194 -18.83 -4.85 9.32
C GLU A 194 -19.09 -6.15 8.53
N ARG A 195 -18.02 -6.85 8.12
CA ARG A 195 -18.10 -8.11 7.37
C ARG A 195 -17.65 -9.32 8.17
N ARG A 196 -17.43 -9.18 9.47
CA ARG A 196 -17.08 -10.33 10.31
C ARG A 196 -18.26 -11.30 10.34
N VAL A 197 -17.98 -12.58 10.12
CA VAL A 197 -18.95 -13.67 10.19
C VAL A 197 -18.49 -14.69 11.21
N GLU A 198 -19.43 -15.41 11.81
CA GLU A 198 -19.13 -16.48 12.76
C GLU A 198 -19.03 -17.81 12.03
N ILE A 199 -17.80 -18.23 11.74
CA ILE A 199 -17.49 -19.58 11.29
C ILE A 199 -16.63 -20.18 12.39
N ASN A 200 -17.10 -21.24 13.05
CA ASN A 200 -16.38 -21.84 14.19
C ASN A 200 -15.29 -22.81 13.71
N HIS A 201 -15.61 -23.58 12.68
CA HIS A 201 -14.72 -24.57 12.08
C HIS A 201 -14.83 -24.52 10.58
N VAL A 202 -13.71 -24.79 9.92
CA VAL A 202 -13.65 -25.05 8.48
C VAL A 202 -12.94 -26.38 8.31
N LEU A 203 -13.66 -27.37 7.79
CA LEU A 203 -13.28 -28.78 7.89
C LEU A 203 -13.01 -29.13 9.38
N ASN A 204 -11.76 -29.43 9.74
CA ASN A 204 -11.33 -29.74 11.11
C ASN A 204 -10.47 -28.65 11.74
N LEU A 205 -10.38 -27.47 11.09
CA LEU A 205 -9.56 -26.36 11.56
C LEU A 205 -10.40 -25.39 12.39
N LYS A 206 -9.90 -25.04 13.58
CA LYS A 206 -10.51 -23.99 14.40
C LYS A 206 -10.27 -22.63 13.75
N VAL A 207 -11.35 -21.88 13.54
CA VAL A 207 -11.29 -20.52 13.00
C VAL A 207 -11.11 -19.53 14.14
N LYS A 208 -10.21 -18.55 13.94
CA LYS A 208 -9.96 -17.45 14.88
C LYS A 208 -10.70 -16.18 14.44
N GLU A 209 -10.64 -15.88 13.15
CA GLU A 209 -11.30 -14.75 12.52
C GLU A 209 -11.83 -15.19 11.15
N SER A 210 -13.02 -14.73 10.78
CA SER A 210 -13.62 -14.99 9.47
C SER A 210 -14.43 -13.79 9.00
N TYR A 211 -14.37 -13.54 7.69
CA TYR A 211 -14.96 -12.39 7.05
C TYR A 211 -15.66 -12.81 5.75
N LEU A 212 -16.81 -12.19 5.48
CA LEU A 212 -17.48 -12.27 4.18
C LEU A 212 -16.72 -11.43 3.15
N LEU A 213 -16.44 -12.02 2.00
CA LEU A 213 -15.93 -11.33 0.81
C LEU A 213 -17.08 -11.13 -0.17
N ALA A 214 -17.29 -9.90 -0.64
CA ALA A 214 -18.46 -9.57 -1.45
C ALA A 214 -18.19 -9.69 -2.96
N HIS A 215 -16.99 -9.30 -3.39
CA HIS A 215 -16.62 -9.26 -4.79
C HIS A 215 -15.23 -9.88 -4.98
N THR A 216 -15.10 -11.17 -4.70
CA THR A 216 -13.87 -11.93 -4.97
C THR A 216 -14.20 -13.36 -5.40
N HIS A 217 -13.22 -14.08 -5.93
CA HIS A 217 -13.30 -15.52 -6.19
C HIS A 217 -13.66 -16.39 -4.98
N GLY A 218 -13.46 -15.87 -3.76
CA GLY A 218 -13.92 -16.51 -2.52
C GLY A 218 -15.13 -15.77 -1.95
N LYS A 219 -15.98 -16.52 -1.26
CA LYS A 219 -17.08 -16.01 -0.45
C LYS A 219 -16.65 -15.64 0.97
N TYR A 220 -15.67 -16.35 1.53
CA TYR A 220 -15.15 -16.04 2.86
C TYR A 220 -13.63 -16.11 2.93
N ALA A 221 -13.03 -15.24 3.73
CA ALA A 221 -11.64 -15.32 4.13
C ALA A 221 -11.56 -15.59 5.63
N ALA A 222 -10.73 -16.56 6.03
CA ALA A 222 -10.62 -16.96 7.42
C ALA A 222 -9.15 -17.15 7.85
N ILE A 223 -8.86 -16.79 9.10
CA ILE A 223 -7.62 -17.12 9.79
C ILE A 223 -7.91 -18.31 10.69
N THR A 224 -7.20 -19.41 10.49
CA THR A 224 -7.35 -20.65 11.29
C THR A 224 -6.16 -20.90 12.20
N SER A 225 -6.18 -22.00 12.95
CA SER A 225 -5.02 -22.48 13.71
C SER A 225 -3.80 -22.79 12.82
N ASN A 226 -4.01 -23.15 11.55
CA ASN A 226 -2.95 -23.65 10.66
C ASN A 226 -2.64 -22.71 9.49
N GLY A 227 -3.14 -21.48 9.52
CA GLY A 227 -2.93 -20.49 8.48
C GLY A 227 -4.24 -19.97 7.91
N SER A 228 -4.13 -19.26 6.79
CA SER A 228 -5.24 -18.54 6.18
C SER A 228 -5.94 -19.39 5.13
N VAL A 229 -7.25 -19.24 5.03
CA VAL A 229 -8.13 -20.01 4.16
C VAL A 229 -8.99 -19.06 3.33
N LEU A 230 -9.13 -19.37 2.04
CA LEU A 230 -10.13 -18.77 1.16
C LEU A 230 -11.20 -19.83 0.88
N LEU A 231 -12.47 -19.51 1.19
CA LEU A 231 -13.61 -20.38 0.98
C LEU A 231 -14.41 -19.90 -0.23
N GLY A 232 -14.71 -20.79 -1.19
CA GLY A 232 -15.48 -20.44 -2.38
C GLY A 232 -16.16 -21.65 -3.03
N ASP A 233 -16.75 -21.42 -4.20
CA ASP A 233 -17.56 -22.41 -4.91
C ASP A 233 -16.70 -23.50 -5.60
N GLU A 234 -17.30 -24.64 -5.93
CA GLU A 234 -16.56 -25.87 -6.27
C GLU A 234 -15.69 -25.83 -7.56
N HIS A 235 -15.85 -24.83 -8.43
CA HIS A 235 -15.33 -24.87 -9.81
C HIS A 235 -14.53 -23.64 -10.27
N SER A 236 -13.85 -22.93 -9.36
CA SER A 236 -12.98 -21.81 -9.76
C SER A 236 -11.50 -22.18 -9.76
N ARG A 237 -10.96 -22.52 -10.93
CA ARG A 237 -9.50 -22.69 -11.13
C ARG A 237 -8.75 -21.41 -10.77
N GLU A 238 -9.29 -20.26 -11.13
CA GLU A 238 -8.70 -18.96 -10.81
C GLU A 238 -8.65 -18.72 -9.29
N ALA A 239 -9.66 -19.15 -8.54
CA ALA A 239 -9.63 -19.07 -7.08
C ALA A 239 -8.50 -19.88 -6.45
N GLU A 240 -8.21 -21.07 -6.99
CA GLU A 240 -7.09 -21.90 -6.55
C GLU A 240 -5.74 -21.23 -6.86
N GLU A 241 -5.58 -20.71 -8.08
CA GLU A 241 -4.37 -19.98 -8.49
C GLU A 241 -4.14 -18.73 -7.62
N VAL A 242 -5.18 -17.93 -7.38
CA VAL A 242 -5.15 -16.77 -6.48
C VAL A 242 -4.77 -17.19 -5.05
N SER A 243 -5.39 -18.24 -4.51
CA SER A 243 -5.10 -18.73 -3.16
C SER A 243 -3.64 -19.18 -3.01
N ASN A 244 -3.10 -19.83 -4.04
CA ASN A 244 -1.70 -20.25 -4.08
C ASN A 244 -0.73 -19.07 -4.05
N ILE A 245 -1.02 -17.97 -4.76
CA ILE A 245 -0.22 -16.74 -4.69
C ILE A 245 -0.32 -16.10 -3.29
N LEU A 246 -1.52 -16.09 -2.71
CA LEU A 246 -1.76 -15.55 -1.36
C LEU A 246 -1.16 -16.41 -0.23
N GLY A 247 -0.67 -17.61 -0.55
CA GLY A 247 -0.22 -18.59 0.44
C GLY A 247 -1.35 -19.03 1.37
N ALA A 248 -2.55 -19.13 0.84
CA ALA A 248 -3.76 -19.56 1.52
C ALA A 248 -4.20 -20.94 1.03
N GLN A 249 -4.89 -21.70 1.88
CA GLN A 249 -5.58 -22.91 1.45
C GLN A 249 -6.92 -22.52 0.82
N TYR A 250 -7.16 -22.96 -0.42
CA TYR A 250 -8.49 -22.86 -1.02
C TYR A 250 -9.35 -24.03 -0.56
N LEU A 251 -10.55 -23.74 -0.06
CA LEU A 251 -11.51 -24.75 0.39
C LEU A 251 -12.86 -24.52 -0.25
N ARG A 252 -13.42 -25.60 -0.79
CA ARG A 252 -14.70 -25.58 -1.48
C ARG A 252 -15.82 -25.72 -0.47
N ILE A 253 -16.87 -24.94 -0.64
CA ILE A 253 -18.09 -24.99 0.17
C ILE A 253 -19.31 -25.20 -0.73
N HIS A 254 -20.27 -25.98 -0.24
CA HIS A 254 -21.55 -26.24 -0.88
C HIS A 254 -22.61 -25.23 -0.43
#